data_AF-A0A932CRU4-F1
#
_entry.id   AF-A0A932CRU4-F1
#
_cell.length_a   1.000
_cell.length_b   1.000
_cell.length_c   1.000
_cell.angle_alpha   90.00
_cell.angle_beta   90.00
_cell.angle_gamma   90.00
#
_symmetry.space_group_name_H-M   'P 1'
#
loop_
_entity.id
_entity.type
_entity.pdbx_description
1 polymer ?
#
loop_
_entity_poly.entity_id
_entity_poly.type
_entity_poly.pdbx_seq_one_letter_code
_entity_poly.pdbx_strand_id
1 'polypeptide(L)'
;MRVSILALGLALLPLAAEGDVPMPGTQPADFQDQTADPRYAPFSPSRACKPCHGEFAEENYEAHDTWKGSMMGNAARDPLFLAALSVADADSPGSGDFCIRCHAPEAWLEGRSDPPDGSALLADDDGVTCHFCHRLVDEDPDGLDESVPYAGNARYFVARESMMRGPYDDVTTAPHGTTQSAYHGQAILCGLCHDVSNPLVPWRDEDGAEIAPEFPLQRTYTEWLRSAFAAEGASCQSCHMPAFSGTACNVSGTPARDDVYTHALDGANTWMPDVLTLLYDEALDRADAWAAAKENATAMLRRSALVAFETLPASAEPGSTLDLEVRVTNMSGHKLPTGYPEGRRMWLEVAITDATGRAVLESGTWDESTSSRLEDEQLRAYEARHGVRGEPGPHFILNDTIVSDTRIPPRGFAPEDGDGVHPVGRDYGDRAGGYRDHDVAPYVAALPCEIAGPLTIRVRLLQQTISREHVEFLRDDQSTSLGQERGATLYDAWERTGRAAPVVVNEITQDVPVSEAEGAGACVPDGGTGPDGGRGDGCCSVSPGADAGHGWVTFVLFGVMIAVRARRARRRRNE
;
A
#
# COMPACT_ATOMS: atom_id res chain seq x y z
N MET A 1 -41.94 42.89 -37.10
CA MET A 1 -40.90 41.92 -37.48
C MET A 1 -39.59 42.33 -36.83
N ARG A 2 -39.26 41.72 -35.68
CA ARG A 2 -37.90 41.70 -35.09
C ARG A 2 -37.79 40.39 -34.33
N VAL A 3 -37.01 39.47 -34.91
CA VAL A 3 -36.65 38.19 -34.30
C VAL A 3 -35.57 38.50 -33.24
N SER A 4 -35.81 38.10 -31.99
CA SER A 4 -34.78 38.14 -30.95
C SER A 4 -34.30 36.70 -30.71
N ILE A 5 -33.04 36.47 -31.06
CA ILE A 5 -32.31 35.22 -30.84
C ILE A 5 -31.93 35.19 -29.35
N LEU A 6 -32.41 34.17 -28.61
CA LEU A 6 -31.96 33.89 -27.26
C LEU A 6 -30.65 33.10 -27.36
N ALA A 7 -29.52 33.74 -27.06
CA ALA A 7 -28.25 33.08 -26.90
C ALA A 7 -28.22 32.38 -25.53
N LEU A 8 -28.13 31.06 -25.53
CA LEU A 8 -27.86 30.26 -24.33
C LEU A 8 -26.38 30.48 -23.95
N GLY A 9 -26.13 31.27 -22.90
CA GLY A 9 -24.80 31.38 -22.32
C GLY A 9 -24.49 30.11 -21.53
N LEU A 10 -23.50 29.34 -21.98
CA LEU A 10 -22.82 28.36 -21.15
C LEU A 10 -22.23 29.12 -19.94
N ALA A 11 -22.74 28.85 -18.75
CA ALA A 11 -22.10 29.29 -17.53
C ALA A 11 -20.81 28.48 -17.37
N LEU A 12 -19.68 29.10 -17.69
CA LEU A 12 -18.37 28.64 -17.21
C LEU A 12 -18.45 28.66 -15.68
N LEU A 13 -18.40 27.48 -15.08
CA LEU A 13 -18.09 27.33 -13.66
C LEU A 13 -16.73 28.01 -13.43
N PRO A 14 -16.57 28.83 -12.38
CA PRO A 14 -15.27 29.40 -12.09
C PRO A 14 -14.31 28.26 -11.76
N LEU A 15 -13.15 28.21 -12.44
CA LEU A 15 -11.99 27.50 -11.90
C LEU A 15 -11.78 28.02 -10.48
N ALA A 16 -11.63 27.10 -9.52
CA ALA A 16 -11.16 27.45 -8.18
C ALA A 16 -9.86 28.26 -8.34
N ALA A 17 -9.75 29.35 -7.59
CA ALA A 17 -8.46 30.01 -7.40
C ALA A 17 -7.47 28.98 -6.82
N GLU A 18 -6.19 29.06 -7.23
CA GLU A 18 -5.06 28.34 -6.62
C GLU A 18 -5.23 28.35 -5.10
N GLY A 19 -5.63 27.20 -4.56
CA GLY A 19 -6.04 27.05 -3.17
C GLY A 19 -4.88 26.49 -2.38
N ASP A 20 -4.30 27.32 -1.51
CA ASP A 20 -3.27 26.88 -0.57
C ASP A 20 -3.74 25.62 0.17
N VAL A 21 -2.99 24.52 0.01
CA VAL A 21 -3.23 23.30 0.78
C VAL A 21 -3.00 23.63 2.25
N PRO A 22 -3.98 23.41 3.17
CA PRO A 22 -3.76 23.67 4.59
C PRO A 22 -2.64 22.80 5.16
N MET A 23 -1.50 23.42 5.44
CA MET A 23 -0.29 22.75 5.92
C MET A 23 0.13 23.34 7.28
N PRO A 24 -0.59 23.12 8.38
CA PRO A 24 -0.23 23.69 9.67
C PRO A 24 1.10 23.12 10.19
N GLY A 25 1.72 23.83 11.12
CA GLY A 25 3.06 23.54 11.64
C GLY A 25 4.11 24.51 11.09
N THR A 26 5.39 24.14 11.16
CA THR A 26 6.50 24.92 10.61
C THR A 26 6.36 25.10 9.09
N GLN A 27 6.62 26.32 8.60
CA GLN A 27 6.52 26.73 7.20
C GLN A 27 7.90 27.04 6.57
N PRO A 28 8.02 27.11 5.22
CA PRO A 28 9.28 27.47 4.57
C PRO A 28 9.76 28.88 4.97
N ALA A 29 8.84 29.82 5.16
CA ALA A 29 9.16 31.17 5.64
C ALA A 29 9.83 31.18 7.04
N ASP A 30 9.68 30.11 7.83
CA ASP A 30 10.33 29.96 9.13
C ASP A 30 11.81 29.55 9.03
N PHE A 31 12.29 29.21 7.84
CA PHE A 31 13.68 28.82 7.59
C PHE A 31 14.33 29.65 6.47
N GLN A 32 13.55 30.26 5.59
CA GLN A 32 14.04 31.23 4.61
C GLN A 32 14.33 32.60 5.25
N ASP A 33 15.51 33.17 4.96
CA ASP A 33 15.94 34.52 5.37
C ASP A 33 15.96 34.79 6.90
N GLN A 34 16.06 33.75 7.72
CA GLN A 34 16.05 33.86 9.19
C GLN A 34 17.41 34.18 9.83
N THR A 35 18.38 34.70 9.06
CA THR A 35 19.73 34.99 9.56
C THR A 35 19.76 36.03 10.69
N ALA A 36 18.67 36.77 10.88
CA ALA A 36 18.48 37.73 11.96
C ALA A 36 18.00 37.11 13.29
N ASP A 37 17.42 35.90 13.29
CA ASP A 37 17.05 35.19 14.53
C ASP A 37 18.32 34.57 15.14
N PRO A 38 18.74 34.95 16.36
CA PRO A 38 19.93 34.38 17.00
C PRO A 38 19.82 32.88 17.30
N ARG A 39 18.61 32.29 17.24
CA ARG A 39 18.38 30.85 17.38
C ARG A 39 18.58 30.08 16.07
N TYR A 40 18.54 30.77 14.93
CA TYR A 40 18.53 30.13 13.62
C TYR A 40 19.84 29.40 13.32
N ALA A 41 19.72 28.14 12.94
CA ALA A 41 20.78 27.34 12.37
C ALA A 41 20.30 26.70 11.06
N PRO A 42 21.08 26.83 9.96
CA PRO A 42 20.72 26.22 8.68
C PRO A 42 20.74 24.69 8.77
N PHE A 43 20.01 24.04 7.87
CA PHE A 43 20.10 22.60 7.75
C PHE A 43 21.51 22.15 7.33
N SER A 44 21.91 20.98 7.82
CA SER A 44 23.16 20.34 7.45
C SER A 44 22.84 19.07 6.67
N PRO A 45 23.52 18.80 5.55
CA PRO A 45 23.27 17.61 4.76
C PRO A 45 23.63 16.35 5.58
N SER A 46 22.92 15.24 5.38
CA SER A 46 23.12 14.00 6.14
C SER A 46 24.56 13.47 6.10
N ARG A 47 25.30 13.74 5.02
CA ARG A 47 26.75 13.42 4.92
C ARG A 47 27.61 14.07 6.00
N ALA A 48 27.13 15.14 6.63
CA ALA A 48 27.82 15.79 7.75
C ALA A 48 27.78 14.96 9.04
N CYS A 49 26.80 14.05 9.18
CA CYS A 49 26.65 13.15 10.32
C CYS A 49 27.54 11.90 10.19
N LYS A 50 27.82 11.48 8.94
CA LYS A 50 28.61 10.28 8.60
C LYS A 50 29.90 10.11 9.41
N PRO A 51 30.78 11.12 9.59
CA PRO A 51 32.08 10.90 10.22
C PRO A 51 32.04 10.39 11.67
N CYS A 52 30.91 10.58 12.36
CA CYS A 52 30.70 10.11 13.73
C CYS A 52 29.66 8.99 13.83
N HIS A 53 28.68 8.96 12.92
CA HIS A 53 27.52 8.07 12.97
C HIS A 53 27.50 6.99 11.86
N GLY A 54 28.63 6.76 11.17
CA GLY A 54 28.83 5.67 10.21
C GLY A 54 30.30 5.33 10.01
N GLU A 55 30.55 4.20 9.38
CA GLU A 55 31.85 3.65 8.98
C GLU A 55 32.88 3.53 10.13
N PHE A 56 32.41 3.29 11.35
CA PHE A 56 33.24 3.09 12.54
C PHE A 56 33.09 1.69 13.18
N ALA A 57 32.01 0.98 12.93
CA ALA A 57 31.73 -0.35 13.45
C ALA A 57 32.03 -1.45 12.41
N GLU A 58 32.27 -2.68 12.88
CA GLU A 58 32.40 -3.85 11.99
C GLU A 58 31.03 -4.36 11.53
N GLU A 59 30.00 -4.26 12.39
CA GLU A 59 28.63 -4.62 12.05
C GLU A 59 27.80 -3.42 11.54
N ASN A 60 26.88 -3.69 10.60
CA ASN A 60 26.03 -2.67 9.99
C ASN A 60 24.81 -2.31 10.85
N TYR A 61 25.02 -1.58 11.94
CA TYR A 61 23.96 -1.03 12.80
C TYR A 61 23.96 0.50 12.88
N GLU A 62 24.96 1.13 12.29
CA GLU A 62 25.24 2.55 12.43
C GLU A 62 24.13 3.36 11.75
N ALA A 63 23.73 4.47 12.38
CA ALA A 63 22.58 5.25 11.94
C ALA A 63 22.71 5.73 10.50
N HIS A 64 23.87 6.28 10.11
CA HIS A 64 24.06 6.76 8.75
C HIS A 64 24.07 5.62 7.72
N ASP A 65 24.72 4.49 8.03
CA ASP A 65 24.93 3.41 7.05
C ASP A 65 23.69 2.56 6.82
N THR A 66 22.86 2.41 7.84
CA THR A 66 21.54 1.78 7.70
C THR A 66 20.51 2.73 7.07
N TRP A 67 20.60 4.04 7.32
CA TRP A 67 19.68 5.03 6.74
C TRP A 67 19.92 5.29 5.24
N LYS A 68 21.18 5.38 4.77
CA LYS A 68 21.50 5.84 3.40
C LYS A 68 20.94 4.93 2.30
N GLY A 69 20.71 3.65 2.61
CA GLY A 69 20.07 2.66 1.73
C GLY A 69 18.53 2.63 1.83
N SER A 70 17.97 3.14 2.92
CA SER A 70 16.52 3.15 3.16
C SER A 70 15.77 4.05 2.17
N MET A 71 14.46 3.85 2.03
CA MET A 71 13.63 4.78 1.27
C MET A 71 13.54 6.17 1.91
N MET A 72 13.76 6.31 3.22
CA MET A 72 13.78 7.62 3.89
C MET A 72 14.94 8.49 3.37
N GLY A 73 16.13 7.89 3.26
CA GLY A 73 17.33 8.54 2.71
C GLY A 73 17.38 8.62 1.18
N ASN A 74 16.29 8.23 0.50
CA ASN A 74 16.14 8.29 -0.95
C ASN A 74 14.77 8.84 -1.41
N ALA A 75 13.96 9.38 -0.50
CA ALA A 75 12.55 9.70 -0.79
C ALA A 75 12.37 10.82 -1.83
N ALA A 76 13.31 11.77 -1.89
CA ALA A 76 13.27 12.88 -2.85
C ALA A 76 13.67 12.47 -4.29
N ARG A 77 14.41 11.37 -4.43
CA ARG A 77 14.96 10.89 -5.71
C ARG A 77 14.30 9.61 -6.23
N ASP A 78 13.23 9.16 -5.57
CA ASP A 78 12.47 7.99 -6.01
C ASP A 78 11.74 8.33 -7.33
N PRO A 79 12.09 7.67 -8.46
CA PRO A 79 11.45 7.95 -9.75
C PRO A 79 9.96 7.59 -9.79
N LEU A 80 9.48 6.66 -8.95
CA LEU A 80 8.05 6.37 -8.82
C LEU A 80 7.33 7.56 -8.20
N PHE A 81 7.89 8.11 -7.11
CA PHE A 81 7.37 9.33 -6.50
C PHE A 81 7.38 10.50 -7.47
N LEU A 82 8.50 10.75 -8.17
CA LEU A 82 8.62 11.89 -9.07
C LEU A 82 7.61 11.82 -10.24
N ALA A 83 7.39 10.62 -10.81
CA ALA A 83 6.40 10.44 -11.86
C ALA A 83 4.96 10.64 -11.33
N ALA A 84 4.64 10.06 -10.16
CA ALA A 84 3.33 10.25 -9.51
C ALA A 84 3.07 11.72 -9.10
N LEU A 85 4.12 12.42 -8.63
CA LEU A 85 4.08 13.85 -8.29
C LEU A 85 3.67 14.69 -9.51
N SER A 86 4.24 14.40 -10.68
CA SER A 86 3.91 15.11 -11.91
C SER A 86 2.45 14.91 -12.33
N VAL A 87 1.91 13.69 -12.17
CA VAL A 87 0.49 13.42 -12.43
C VAL A 87 -0.39 14.14 -11.41
N ALA A 88 -0.07 14.06 -10.12
CA ALA A 88 -0.85 14.70 -9.07
C ALA A 88 -0.90 16.23 -9.23
N ASP A 89 0.23 16.89 -9.50
CA ASP A 89 0.26 18.34 -9.72
C ASP A 89 -0.47 18.73 -11.02
N ALA A 90 -0.46 17.89 -12.05
CA ALA A 90 -1.28 18.12 -13.24
C ALA A 90 -2.79 17.96 -12.99
N ASP A 91 -3.17 16.95 -12.20
CA ASP A 91 -4.56 16.68 -11.81
C ASP A 91 -5.12 17.81 -10.90
N SER A 92 -4.27 18.30 -10.00
CA SER A 92 -4.59 19.38 -9.06
C SER A 92 -3.37 20.29 -8.89
N PRO A 93 -3.28 21.38 -9.68
CA PRO A 93 -2.15 22.31 -9.61
C PRO A 93 -1.92 22.86 -8.21
N GLY A 94 -0.68 22.80 -7.74
CA GLY A 94 -0.28 23.18 -6.38
C GLY A 94 -0.25 22.02 -5.39
N SER A 95 -0.88 20.88 -5.72
CA SER A 95 -0.91 19.72 -4.82
C SER A 95 0.46 19.07 -4.64
N GLY A 96 1.41 19.29 -5.55
CA GLY A 96 2.75 18.74 -5.39
C GLY A 96 3.50 19.26 -4.16
N ASP A 97 3.22 20.49 -3.71
CA ASP A 97 3.81 21.07 -2.48
C ASP A 97 3.49 20.21 -1.24
N PHE A 98 2.25 19.73 -1.13
CA PHE A 98 1.80 18.81 -0.09
C PHE A 98 2.58 17.48 -0.09
N CYS A 99 2.87 16.94 -1.27
CA CYS A 99 3.62 15.69 -1.41
C CYS A 99 5.09 15.86 -1.04
N ILE A 100 5.71 16.95 -1.50
CA ILE A 100 7.13 17.27 -1.24
C ILE A 100 7.38 17.45 0.26
N ARG A 101 6.40 17.95 1.02
CA ARG A 101 6.50 18.11 2.48
C ARG A 101 6.82 16.81 3.23
N CYS A 102 6.37 15.65 2.74
CA CYS A 102 6.70 14.34 3.29
C CYS A 102 7.97 13.74 2.67
N HIS A 103 8.17 13.93 1.36
CA HIS A 103 9.20 13.23 0.58
C HIS A 103 10.56 13.94 0.58
N ALA A 104 10.58 15.25 0.74
CA ALA A 104 11.77 16.08 0.82
C ALA A 104 11.57 17.24 1.83
N PRO A 105 11.27 16.95 3.12
CA PRO A 105 10.90 17.96 4.11
C PRO A 105 11.95 19.06 4.31
N GLU A 106 13.24 18.71 4.25
CA GLU A 106 14.32 19.71 4.34
C GLU A 106 14.29 20.65 3.13
N ALA A 107 14.18 20.11 1.91
CA ALA A 107 14.06 20.90 0.69
C ALA A 107 12.79 21.78 0.71
N TRP A 108 11.68 21.25 1.19
CA TRP A 108 10.43 21.99 1.37
C TRP A 108 10.59 23.17 2.33
N LEU A 109 11.23 22.97 3.49
CA LEU A 109 11.50 24.03 4.46
C LEU A 109 12.46 25.11 3.92
N GLU A 110 13.36 24.74 3.02
CA GLU A 110 14.21 25.69 2.29
C GLU A 110 13.47 26.40 1.13
N GLY A 111 12.20 26.05 0.92
CA GLY A 111 11.29 26.53 -0.13
C GLY A 111 11.66 26.07 -1.53
N ARG A 112 12.28 24.90 -1.65
CA ARG A 112 12.56 24.21 -2.92
C ARG A 112 11.40 23.32 -3.37
N SER A 113 10.20 23.63 -2.88
CA SER A 113 8.92 23.10 -3.37
C SER A 113 8.16 24.12 -4.23
N ASP A 114 8.73 25.30 -4.50
CA ASP A 114 8.24 26.24 -5.50
C ASP A 114 9.17 26.20 -6.73
N PRO A 115 8.68 25.78 -7.92
CA PRO A 115 7.30 25.37 -8.22
C PRO A 115 6.91 23.99 -7.63
N PRO A 116 5.60 23.74 -7.42
CA PRO A 116 5.06 22.54 -6.76
C PRO A 116 5.26 21.24 -7.54
N ASP A 117 5.64 21.32 -8.82
CA ASP A 117 5.98 20.17 -9.66
C ASP A 117 7.28 19.45 -9.24
N GLY A 118 8.00 19.99 -8.25
CA GLY A 118 9.23 19.44 -7.69
C GLY A 118 10.46 19.62 -8.59
N SER A 119 10.39 20.48 -9.61
CA SER A 119 11.54 20.79 -10.48
C SER A 119 12.65 21.57 -9.78
N ALA A 120 12.38 22.15 -8.60
CA ALA A 120 13.36 22.80 -7.74
C ALA A 120 14.10 21.83 -6.79
N LEU A 121 13.72 20.55 -6.73
CA LEU A 121 14.45 19.53 -5.98
C LEU A 121 15.82 19.26 -6.63
N LEU A 122 16.83 19.04 -5.80
CA LEU A 122 18.20 18.79 -6.23
C LEU A 122 18.47 17.29 -6.30
N ALA A 123 19.34 16.89 -7.22
CA ALA A 123 19.70 15.48 -7.40
C ALA A 123 20.36 14.85 -6.16
N ASP A 124 21.04 15.65 -5.33
CA ASP A 124 21.69 15.23 -4.09
C ASP A 124 20.79 15.32 -2.85
N ASP A 125 19.52 15.69 -2.97
CA ASP A 125 18.57 15.66 -1.86
C ASP A 125 18.32 14.23 -1.40
N ASP A 126 18.59 13.94 -0.13
CA ASP A 126 18.35 12.63 0.48
C ASP A 126 16.89 12.39 0.88
N GLY A 127 16.02 13.40 0.84
CA GLY A 127 14.63 13.26 1.26
C GLY A 127 14.43 13.49 2.75
N VAL A 128 14.14 12.44 3.52
CA VAL A 128 13.92 12.53 4.97
C VAL A 128 15.26 12.42 5.70
N THR A 129 15.83 13.56 6.08
CA THR A 129 17.22 13.69 6.54
C THR A 129 17.38 13.54 8.05
N CYS A 130 18.63 13.29 8.48
CA CYS A 130 18.99 13.24 9.90
C CYS A 130 18.62 14.55 10.61
N HIS A 131 18.99 15.69 10.01
CA HIS A 131 18.79 16.99 10.62
C HIS A 131 17.31 17.37 10.69
N PHE A 132 16.48 16.97 9.73
CA PHE A 132 15.04 17.12 9.82
C PHE A 132 14.46 16.31 10.99
N CYS A 133 14.63 14.98 10.99
CA CYS A 133 14.05 14.11 12.02
C CYS A 133 14.50 14.49 13.43
N HIS A 134 15.81 14.70 13.63
CA HIS A 134 16.38 15.01 14.95
C HIS A 134 16.16 16.46 15.42
N ARG A 135 15.46 17.28 14.64
CA ARG A 135 15.00 18.63 15.05
C ARG A 135 13.50 18.72 15.24
N LEU A 136 12.76 17.63 15.01
CA LEU A 136 11.32 17.63 15.27
C LEU A 136 11.04 17.86 16.75
N VAL A 137 10.01 18.65 17.04
CA VAL A 137 9.51 18.91 18.39
C VAL A 137 8.00 18.64 18.46
N ASP A 138 7.54 18.26 19.64
CA ASP A 138 6.15 17.92 19.96
C ASP A 138 5.32 19.10 20.46
N GLU A 139 5.91 20.29 20.52
CA GLU A 139 5.24 21.55 20.83
C GLU A 139 5.77 22.66 19.92
N ASP A 140 4.93 23.66 19.66
CA ASP A 140 5.31 24.80 18.87
C ASP A 140 6.44 25.59 19.58
N PRO A 141 7.65 25.67 19.01
CA PRO A 141 8.77 26.39 19.63
C PRO A 141 8.53 27.91 19.74
N ASP A 142 7.58 28.45 18.98
CA ASP A 142 7.24 29.88 18.93
C ASP A 142 5.83 30.18 19.51
N GLY A 143 5.08 29.16 19.96
CA GLY A 143 3.78 29.29 20.63
C GLY A 143 2.66 29.84 19.74
N LEU A 144 2.70 29.54 18.43
CA LEU A 144 1.79 30.03 17.39
C LEU A 144 0.59 29.10 17.15
N ASP A 145 0.65 27.81 17.54
CA ASP A 145 -0.49 26.88 17.49
C ASP A 145 -0.38 25.75 18.55
N GLU A 146 -1.24 25.77 19.58
CA GLU A 146 -1.32 24.72 20.62
C GLU A 146 -1.97 23.42 20.14
N SER A 147 -2.48 23.35 18.91
CA SER A 147 -3.23 22.18 18.42
C SER A 147 -2.37 21.18 17.66
N VAL A 148 -1.09 21.44 17.42
CA VAL A 148 -0.19 20.59 16.62
C VAL A 148 0.96 20.12 17.52
N PRO A 149 1.59 18.95 17.32
CA PRO A 149 1.38 17.98 16.24
C PRO A 149 0.18 17.05 16.45
N TYR A 150 -0.71 17.05 15.46
CA TYR A 150 -1.59 15.91 15.19
C TYR A 150 -0.87 14.93 14.27
N ALA A 151 -1.27 13.66 14.33
CA ALA A 151 -0.87 12.71 13.29
C ALA A 151 -1.29 13.22 11.92
N GLY A 152 -0.43 12.97 10.94
CA GLY A 152 -0.73 13.06 9.53
C GLY A 152 -0.43 14.38 8.82
N ASN A 153 -0.46 14.30 7.49
CA ASN A 153 -0.28 15.41 6.54
C ASN A 153 0.98 16.26 6.79
N ALA A 154 2.04 15.62 7.30
CA ALA A 154 3.30 16.25 7.69
C ALA A 154 3.10 17.48 8.59
N ARG A 155 2.13 17.44 9.49
CA ARG A 155 1.85 18.53 10.45
C ARG A 155 2.88 18.52 11.58
N TYR A 156 4.09 18.98 11.27
CA TYR A 156 5.24 18.94 12.16
C TYR A 156 5.68 20.32 12.64
N PHE A 157 6.43 20.32 13.75
CA PHE A 157 7.25 21.44 14.16
C PHE A 157 8.72 21.08 14.09
N VAL A 158 9.53 22.00 13.59
CA VAL A 158 10.99 21.86 13.52
C VAL A 158 11.64 22.98 14.31
N ALA A 159 12.51 22.60 15.26
CA ALA A 159 13.27 23.57 16.03
C ALA A 159 14.21 24.37 15.11
N ARG A 160 14.20 25.71 15.22
CA ARG A 160 15.07 26.61 14.44
C ARG A 160 16.55 26.52 14.81
N GLU A 161 16.84 25.93 15.97
CA GLU A 161 18.19 25.72 16.52
C GLU A 161 18.77 24.34 16.10
N SER A 162 20.07 24.09 16.29
CA SER A 162 20.79 22.91 15.79
C SER A 162 21.04 21.77 16.79
N MET A 163 20.36 21.77 17.93
CA MET A 163 20.40 20.72 18.94
C MET A 163 19.70 19.49 18.39
N MET A 164 20.43 18.37 18.40
CA MET A 164 19.90 17.09 17.97
C MET A 164 19.15 16.41 19.12
N ARG A 165 17.96 15.90 18.82
CA ARG A 165 17.06 15.24 19.77
C ARG A 165 17.11 13.73 19.62
N GLY A 166 17.07 13.02 20.73
CA GLY A 166 17.02 11.56 20.72
C GLY A 166 16.61 11.00 22.09
N PRO A 167 16.48 9.67 22.23
CA PRO A 167 15.93 9.08 23.45
C PRO A 167 16.86 9.17 24.68
N TYR A 168 18.15 9.45 24.48
CA TYR A 168 19.18 9.36 25.51
C TYR A 168 19.36 10.65 26.31
N ASP A 169 19.47 10.54 27.64
CA ASP A 169 19.59 11.66 28.60
C ASP A 169 21.00 11.83 29.20
N ASP A 170 21.92 10.95 28.84
CA ASP A 170 23.27 10.79 29.39
C ASP A 170 24.37 11.20 28.39
N VAL A 171 24.04 11.98 27.36
CA VAL A 171 25.01 12.47 26.38
C VAL A 171 25.87 13.59 26.98
N THR A 172 27.08 13.25 27.42
CA THR A 172 28.00 14.21 28.08
C THR A 172 29.02 14.85 27.14
N THR A 173 29.28 14.24 25.98
CA THR A 173 30.30 14.68 25.03
C THR A 173 29.79 14.50 23.60
N ALA A 174 29.57 15.60 22.87
CA ALA A 174 29.19 15.58 21.47
C ALA A 174 29.77 16.81 20.74
N PRO A 175 30.14 16.69 19.45
CA PRO A 175 30.61 17.81 18.64
C PRO A 175 29.49 18.77 18.19
N HIS A 176 28.24 18.43 18.50
CA HIS A 176 27.04 19.25 18.28
C HIS A 176 26.18 19.27 19.54
N GLY A 177 25.24 20.20 19.60
CA GLY A 177 24.25 20.28 20.67
C GLY A 177 23.37 19.02 20.74
N THR A 178 23.00 18.60 21.94
CA THR A 178 22.12 17.43 22.15
C THR A 178 21.11 17.69 23.26
N THR A 179 19.90 17.17 23.10
CA THR A 179 18.87 17.20 24.14
C THR A 179 18.05 15.91 24.10
N GLN A 180 17.69 15.39 25.26
CA GLN A 180 16.81 14.23 25.34
C GLN A 180 15.41 14.58 24.83
N SER A 181 14.74 13.64 24.18
CA SER A 181 13.37 13.75 23.69
C SER A 181 12.67 12.39 23.73
N ALA A 182 11.62 12.28 24.55
CA ALA A 182 10.75 11.11 24.57
C ALA A 182 9.95 10.98 23.25
N TYR A 183 9.64 12.10 22.61
CA TYR A 183 8.92 12.15 21.33
C TYR A 183 9.57 11.31 20.24
N HIS A 184 10.91 11.23 20.23
CA HIS A 184 11.67 10.45 19.24
C HIS A 184 11.49 8.93 19.37
N GLY A 185 11.02 8.45 20.52
CA GLY A 185 10.68 7.05 20.75
C GLY A 185 9.20 6.72 20.50
N GLN A 186 8.35 7.71 20.18
CA GLN A 186 6.91 7.53 20.05
C GLN A 186 6.49 7.31 18.59
N ALA A 187 5.48 6.47 18.39
CA ALA A 187 4.94 6.17 17.06
C ALA A 187 4.36 7.40 16.33
N ILE A 188 3.90 8.41 17.07
CA ILE A 188 3.32 9.64 16.51
C ILE A 188 4.30 10.38 15.60
N LEU A 189 5.62 10.30 15.86
CA LEU A 189 6.64 10.88 15.00
C LEU A 189 6.57 10.31 13.59
N CYS A 190 6.37 9.00 13.45
CA CYS A 190 6.16 8.35 12.16
C CYS A 190 4.78 8.71 11.58
N GLY A 191 3.78 8.85 12.46
CA GLY A 191 2.42 9.22 12.10
C GLY A 191 2.29 10.57 11.39
N LEU A 192 3.27 11.46 11.52
CA LEU A 192 3.32 12.73 10.77
C LEU A 192 3.24 12.50 9.25
N CYS A 193 3.96 11.52 8.71
CA CYS A 193 3.98 11.22 7.28
C CYS A 193 3.21 9.94 6.92
N HIS A 194 3.00 9.03 7.88
CA HIS A 194 2.32 7.74 7.68
C HIS A 194 0.83 7.74 8.06
N ASP A 195 0.22 8.91 8.08
CA ASP A 195 -1.24 9.09 8.09
C ASP A 195 -1.57 10.22 7.11
N VAL A 196 -2.22 9.92 5.99
CA VAL A 196 -2.36 10.87 4.88
C VAL A 196 -3.83 11.03 4.55
N SER A 197 -4.38 12.20 4.84
CA SER A 197 -5.70 12.64 4.39
C SER A 197 -5.55 13.61 3.23
N ASN A 198 -6.36 13.49 2.19
CA ASN A 198 -6.43 14.48 1.13
C ASN A 198 -7.17 15.73 1.63
N PRO A 199 -6.49 16.89 1.77
CA PRO A 199 -7.13 18.11 2.25
C PRO A 199 -7.95 18.84 1.16
N LEU A 200 -7.84 18.40 -0.09
CA LEU A 200 -8.51 19.03 -1.24
C LEU A 200 -9.81 18.34 -1.63
N VAL A 201 -9.98 17.08 -1.23
CA VAL A 201 -11.07 16.23 -1.69
C VAL A 201 -11.82 15.63 -0.49
N PRO A 202 -13.15 15.84 -0.39
CA PRO A 202 -13.95 15.26 0.67
C PRO A 202 -14.10 13.75 0.49
N TRP A 203 -14.21 13.03 1.59
CA TRP A 203 -14.53 11.60 1.56
C TRP A 203 -16.01 11.38 1.25
N ARG A 204 -16.28 10.53 0.27
CA ARG A 204 -17.61 10.11 -0.16
C ARG A 204 -17.82 8.61 0.03
N ASP A 205 -19.07 8.24 0.27
CA ASP A 205 -19.54 6.86 0.18
C ASP A 205 -19.79 6.43 -1.28
N GLU A 206 -20.15 5.16 -1.48
CA GLU A 206 -20.44 4.58 -2.81
C GLU A 206 -21.62 5.25 -3.53
N ASP A 207 -22.55 5.87 -2.79
CA ASP A 207 -23.68 6.62 -3.34
C ASP A 207 -23.30 8.09 -3.68
N GLY A 208 -22.06 8.49 -3.40
CA GLY A 208 -21.50 9.81 -3.64
C GLY A 208 -21.83 10.84 -2.56
N ALA A 209 -22.44 10.42 -1.44
CA ALA A 209 -22.70 11.31 -0.32
C ALA A 209 -21.41 11.59 0.45
N GLU A 210 -21.20 12.85 0.82
CA GLU A 210 -20.05 13.26 1.61
C GLU A 210 -20.20 12.79 3.06
N ILE A 211 -19.19 12.08 3.56
CA ILE A 211 -19.16 11.50 4.91
C ILE A 211 -18.05 12.09 5.80
N ALA A 212 -17.02 12.71 5.21
CA ALA A 212 -15.99 13.46 5.93
C ALA A 212 -15.36 14.55 5.02
N PRO A 213 -14.75 15.60 5.59
CA PRO A 213 -14.17 16.69 4.81
C PRO A 213 -12.86 16.34 4.10
N GLU A 214 -12.16 15.28 4.52
CA GLU A 214 -10.87 14.87 3.96
C GLU A 214 -10.89 13.37 3.62
N PHE A 215 -10.47 13.02 2.41
CA PHE A 215 -10.41 11.61 1.97
C PHE A 215 -9.20 10.87 2.57
N PRO A 216 -9.37 9.67 3.18
CA PRO A 216 -8.26 8.88 3.73
C PRO A 216 -7.40 8.22 2.62
N LEU A 217 -6.34 8.90 2.18
CA LEU A 217 -5.42 8.35 1.17
C LEU A 217 -4.58 7.19 1.71
N GLN A 218 -4.04 7.35 2.92
CA GLN A 218 -3.25 6.34 3.62
C GLN A 218 -3.51 6.45 5.12
N ARG A 219 -3.59 5.31 5.82
CA ARG A 219 -3.94 5.28 7.24
C ARG A 219 -3.03 4.37 8.06
N THR A 220 -1.77 4.19 7.68
CA THR A 220 -0.87 3.24 8.36
C THR A 220 -0.76 3.48 9.86
N TYR A 221 -0.62 4.75 10.28
CA TYR A 221 -0.58 5.11 11.70
C TYR A 221 -1.91 4.80 12.38
N THR A 222 -3.04 5.22 11.80
CA THR A 222 -4.36 4.96 12.37
C THR A 222 -4.65 3.45 12.44
N GLU A 223 -4.29 2.68 11.41
CA GLU A 223 -4.40 1.22 11.40
C GLU A 223 -3.62 0.60 12.58
N TRP A 224 -2.39 1.09 12.86
CA TRP A 224 -1.61 0.69 14.03
C TRP A 224 -2.24 1.13 15.35
N LEU A 225 -2.70 2.37 15.44
CA LEU A 225 -3.30 2.95 16.64
C LEU A 225 -4.51 2.14 17.09
N ARG A 226 -5.28 1.60 16.14
CA ARG A 226 -6.46 0.76 16.38
C ARG A 226 -6.14 -0.72 16.60
N SER A 227 -4.87 -1.11 16.72
CA SER A 227 -4.45 -2.50 16.90
C SER A 227 -4.09 -2.83 18.36
N ALA A 228 -3.99 -4.13 18.65
CA ALA A 228 -3.44 -4.61 19.92
C ALA A 228 -1.98 -4.18 20.15
N PHE A 229 -1.20 -3.93 19.09
CA PHE A 229 0.20 -3.56 19.21
C PHE A 229 0.37 -2.18 19.86
N ALA A 230 -0.46 -1.20 19.46
CA ALA A 230 -0.49 0.10 20.11
C ALA A 230 -0.95 -0.03 21.57
N ALA A 231 -2.00 -0.81 21.82
CA ALA A 231 -2.52 -1.04 23.17
C ALA A 231 -1.50 -1.73 24.11
N GLU A 232 -0.62 -2.56 23.56
CA GLU A 232 0.46 -3.25 24.27
C GLU A 232 1.74 -2.39 24.40
N GLY A 233 1.75 -1.19 23.83
CA GLY A 233 2.87 -0.23 23.93
C GLY A 233 3.97 -0.42 22.90
N ALA A 234 3.79 -1.26 21.88
CA ALA A 234 4.75 -1.42 20.79
C ALA A 234 4.69 -0.23 19.82
N SER A 235 5.77 0.52 19.69
CA SER A 235 5.88 1.65 18.75
C SER A 235 6.28 1.21 17.34
N CYS A 236 6.15 2.10 16.35
CA CYS A 236 6.67 1.87 15.00
C CYS A 236 8.17 1.51 15.02
N GLN A 237 8.93 2.26 15.82
CA GLN A 237 10.37 2.09 16.01
C GLN A 237 10.72 0.71 16.56
N SER A 238 9.87 0.14 17.43
CA SER A 238 10.15 -1.19 18.03
C SER A 238 10.29 -2.32 17.00
N CYS A 239 9.69 -2.17 15.82
CA CYS A 239 9.78 -3.13 14.71
C CYS A 239 10.69 -2.63 13.57
N HIS A 240 10.60 -1.34 13.21
CA HIS A 240 11.28 -0.77 12.04
C HIS A 240 12.66 -0.14 12.34
N MET A 241 13.01 -0.01 13.61
CA MET A 241 14.31 0.44 14.09
C MET A 241 14.82 -0.54 15.16
N PRO A 242 15.15 -1.79 14.78
CA PRO A 242 15.57 -2.79 15.76
C PRO A 242 16.80 -2.32 16.55
N ALA A 243 16.80 -2.64 17.84
CA ALA A 243 17.92 -2.36 18.73
C ALA A 243 19.15 -3.24 18.42
N PHE A 244 20.33 -2.67 18.63
CA PHE A 244 21.62 -3.32 18.49
C PHE A 244 22.52 -2.99 19.68
N SER A 245 23.40 -3.93 20.05
CA SER A 245 24.39 -3.73 21.11
C SER A 245 25.65 -3.08 20.56
N GLY A 246 25.92 -1.82 20.93
CA GLY A 246 27.06 -1.06 20.41
C GLY A 246 27.14 0.36 20.96
N THR A 247 27.83 1.24 20.25
CA THR A 247 27.90 2.68 20.56
C THR A 247 27.17 3.48 19.48
N ALA A 248 26.42 4.52 19.85
CA ALA A 248 25.66 5.32 18.89
C ALA A 248 26.54 6.20 17.96
N CYS A 249 27.81 6.41 18.32
CA CYS A 249 28.81 7.12 17.52
C CYS A 249 30.23 6.75 17.97
N ASN A 250 31.23 7.14 17.18
CA ASN A 250 32.65 6.90 17.47
C ASN A 250 33.33 7.96 18.37
N VAL A 251 32.56 8.89 18.94
CA VAL A 251 33.09 9.94 19.82
C VAL A 251 33.61 9.32 21.12
N SER A 252 34.82 9.72 21.53
CA SER A 252 35.42 9.22 22.77
C SER A 252 34.56 9.57 23.99
N GLY A 253 34.22 8.55 24.77
CA GLY A 253 33.36 8.67 25.95
C GLY A 253 31.88 8.32 25.70
N THR A 254 31.48 8.01 24.46
CA THR A 254 30.14 7.49 24.17
C THR A 254 29.92 6.14 24.85
N PRO A 255 28.87 5.99 25.69
CA PRO A 255 28.56 4.72 26.33
C PRO A 255 28.18 3.64 25.32
N ALA A 256 28.61 2.40 25.59
CA ALA A 256 28.05 1.23 24.94
C ALA A 256 26.68 0.90 25.54
N ARG A 257 25.73 0.47 24.70
CA ARG A 257 24.35 0.16 25.10
C ARG A 257 23.80 -1.02 24.30
N ASP A 258 22.74 -1.63 24.81
CA ASP A 258 21.99 -2.69 24.12
C ASP A 258 20.82 -2.16 23.27
N ASP A 259 20.58 -0.86 23.31
CA ASP A 259 19.45 -0.18 22.69
C ASP A 259 19.85 0.83 21.62
N VAL A 260 20.97 0.62 20.91
CA VAL A 260 21.34 1.44 19.75
C VAL A 260 20.45 1.06 18.58
N TYR A 261 19.48 1.91 18.26
CA TYR A 261 18.50 1.64 17.21
C TYR A 261 19.08 1.87 15.80
N THR A 262 18.92 0.88 14.93
CA THR A 262 19.25 1.02 13.51
C THR A 262 18.27 1.97 12.81
N HIS A 263 18.71 2.59 11.73
CA HIS A 263 17.89 3.47 10.90
C HIS A 263 17.61 2.85 9.53
N ALA A 264 17.54 1.51 9.49
CA ALA A 264 17.22 0.75 8.30
C ALA A 264 15.82 1.11 7.77
N LEU A 265 14.82 1.21 8.67
CA LEU A 265 13.48 1.76 8.39
C LEU A 265 12.78 1.09 7.19
N ASP A 266 13.13 -0.17 6.94
CA ASP A 266 12.69 -0.90 5.77
C ASP A 266 11.25 -1.40 5.91
N GLY A 267 10.53 -1.39 4.79
CA GLY A 267 9.19 -1.92 4.66
C GLY A 267 9.14 -3.09 3.69
N ALA A 268 8.21 -3.05 2.75
CA ALA A 268 8.00 -4.12 1.74
C ALA A 268 8.65 -3.82 0.37
N ASN A 269 9.49 -2.78 0.26
CA ASN A 269 10.04 -2.36 -1.03
C ASN A 269 11.31 -3.13 -1.38
N THR A 270 11.17 -4.18 -2.18
CA THR A 270 12.27 -5.04 -2.62
C THR A 270 12.80 -4.70 -4.02
N TRP A 271 12.17 -3.73 -4.70
CA TRP A 271 12.45 -3.43 -6.11
C TRP A 271 13.09 -2.04 -6.29
N MET A 272 12.60 -1.01 -5.61
CA MET A 272 13.16 0.34 -5.74
C MET A 272 14.65 0.42 -5.39
N PRO A 273 15.22 -0.36 -4.44
CA PRO A 273 16.66 -0.38 -4.25
C PRO A 273 17.47 -0.78 -5.50
N ASP A 274 16.94 -1.68 -6.35
CA ASP A 274 17.58 -2.02 -7.63
C ASP A 274 17.51 -0.85 -8.62
N VAL A 275 16.38 -0.13 -8.63
CA VAL A 275 16.19 1.08 -9.45
C VAL A 275 17.15 2.18 -9.01
N LEU A 276 17.29 2.42 -7.71
CA LEU A 276 18.20 3.42 -7.18
C LEU A 276 19.65 3.06 -7.51
N THR A 277 20.01 1.78 -7.40
CA THR A 277 21.32 1.28 -7.86
C THR A 277 21.55 1.56 -9.33
N LEU A 278 20.56 1.29 -10.18
CA LEU A 278 20.63 1.52 -11.62
C LEU A 278 20.84 2.99 -11.99
N LEU A 279 20.17 3.90 -11.28
CA LEU A 279 20.08 5.31 -11.65
C LEU A 279 21.13 6.19 -10.96
N TYR A 280 21.55 5.84 -9.75
CA TYR A 280 22.28 6.78 -8.88
C TYR A 280 23.60 6.24 -8.30
N ASP A 281 23.93 4.95 -8.49
CA ASP A 281 25.13 4.39 -7.86
C ASP A 281 26.44 5.06 -8.33
N GLU A 282 26.56 5.39 -9.62
CA GLU A 282 27.73 6.09 -10.15
C GLU A 282 27.96 7.45 -9.45
N ALA A 283 26.88 8.11 -9.02
CA ALA A 283 26.94 9.41 -8.37
C ALA A 283 27.09 9.33 -6.85
N LEU A 284 26.52 8.29 -6.21
CA LEU A 284 26.36 8.24 -4.76
C LEU A 284 27.18 7.14 -4.06
N ASP A 285 27.64 6.11 -4.78
CA ASP A 285 28.37 4.96 -4.23
C ASP A 285 27.59 4.30 -3.07
N ARG A 286 26.37 3.84 -3.36
CA ARG A 286 25.40 3.33 -2.36
C ARG A 286 24.86 1.93 -2.69
N ALA A 287 25.34 1.25 -3.72
CA ALA A 287 24.89 -0.09 -4.13
C ALA A 287 24.81 -1.08 -2.94
N ASP A 288 25.84 -1.15 -2.10
CA ASP A 288 25.85 -2.07 -0.96
C ASP A 288 24.76 -1.73 0.07
N ALA A 289 24.48 -0.43 0.28
CA ALA A 289 23.43 0.01 1.21
C ALA A 289 22.03 -0.30 0.65
N TRP A 290 21.81 -0.12 -0.65
CA TRP A 290 20.55 -0.49 -1.31
C TRP A 290 20.35 -2.00 -1.36
N ALA A 291 21.41 -2.77 -1.56
CA ALA A 291 21.36 -4.24 -1.45
C ALA A 291 20.95 -4.68 -0.03
N ALA A 292 21.53 -4.06 1.01
CA ALA A 292 21.16 -4.33 2.39
C ALA A 292 19.69 -3.94 2.70
N ALA A 293 19.22 -2.79 2.22
CA ALA A 293 17.83 -2.37 2.37
C ALA A 293 16.84 -3.37 1.72
N LYS A 294 17.17 -3.88 0.52
CA LYS A 294 16.40 -4.94 -0.15
C LYS A 294 16.37 -6.26 0.64
N GLU A 295 17.50 -6.65 1.23
CA GLU A 295 17.57 -7.84 2.09
C GLU A 295 16.71 -7.66 3.34
N ASN A 296 16.82 -6.52 4.02
CA ASN A 296 16.00 -6.17 5.18
C ASN A 296 14.49 -6.17 4.84
N ALA A 297 14.10 -5.57 3.71
CA ALA A 297 12.73 -5.58 3.24
C ALA A 297 12.21 -7.01 2.99
N THR A 298 13.03 -7.88 2.41
CA THR A 298 12.71 -9.30 2.22
C THR A 298 12.55 -10.02 3.56
N ALA A 299 13.42 -9.74 4.54
CA ALA A 299 13.35 -10.32 5.88
C ALA A 299 12.11 -9.85 6.65
N MET A 300 11.73 -8.57 6.52
CA MET A 300 10.48 -8.00 7.05
C MET A 300 9.27 -8.71 6.46
N LEU A 301 9.22 -8.86 5.13
CA LEU A 301 8.12 -9.54 4.44
C LEU A 301 7.94 -10.97 4.95
N ARG A 302 9.02 -11.77 5.05
CA ARG A 302 8.94 -13.16 5.54
C ARG A 302 8.37 -13.30 6.95
N ARG A 303 8.45 -12.26 7.78
CA ARG A 303 7.87 -12.23 9.13
C ARG A 303 6.52 -11.54 9.21
N SER A 304 6.08 -10.88 8.14
CA SER A 304 4.83 -10.08 8.11
C SER A 304 3.56 -10.93 8.04
N ALA A 305 3.66 -12.18 7.59
CA ALA A 305 2.51 -13.06 7.38
C ALA A 305 2.83 -14.53 7.60
N LEU A 306 1.85 -15.27 8.13
CA LEU A 306 1.86 -16.73 8.19
C LEU A 306 0.83 -17.30 7.22
N VAL A 307 1.20 -18.36 6.50
CA VAL A 307 0.30 -19.10 5.60
C VAL A 307 0.17 -20.52 6.13
N ALA A 308 -1.06 -21.03 6.21
CA ALA A 308 -1.35 -22.39 6.65
C ALA A 308 -2.56 -22.95 5.89
N PHE A 309 -2.64 -24.28 5.76
CA PHE A 309 -3.90 -24.92 5.41
C PHE A 309 -4.83 -24.87 6.63
N GLU A 310 -5.98 -24.20 6.49
CA GLU A 310 -7.05 -24.25 7.48
C GLU A 310 -7.76 -25.61 7.39
N THR A 311 -8.12 -25.97 6.17
CA THR A 311 -8.76 -27.24 5.84
C THR A 311 -8.03 -27.82 4.63
N LEU A 312 -7.60 -29.07 4.75
CA LEU A 312 -7.04 -29.84 3.64
C LEU A 312 -7.51 -31.30 3.72
N PRO A 313 -8.17 -31.84 2.68
CA PRO A 313 -8.59 -33.23 2.67
C PRO A 313 -7.40 -34.19 2.78
N ALA A 314 -7.58 -35.27 3.55
CA ALA A 314 -6.55 -36.29 3.75
C ALA A 314 -6.29 -37.15 2.51
N SER A 315 -7.22 -37.15 1.55
CA SER A 315 -7.10 -37.84 0.27
C SER A 315 -7.92 -37.13 -0.81
N ALA A 316 -7.55 -37.34 -2.07
CA ALA A 316 -8.23 -36.86 -3.26
C ALA A 316 -8.88 -38.02 -4.02
N GLU A 317 -10.13 -37.87 -4.47
CA GLU A 317 -10.83 -38.91 -5.24
C GLU A 317 -10.90 -38.51 -6.73
N PRO A 318 -10.47 -39.38 -7.68
CA PRO A 318 -10.61 -39.08 -9.11
C PRO A 318 -12.07 -38.83 -9.51
N GLY A 319 -12.33 -37.74 -10.24
CA GLY A 319 -13.69 -37.35 -10.65
C GLY A 319 -14.48 -36.54 -9.63
N SER A 320 -13.94 -36.30 -8.43
CA SER A 320 -14.57 -35.45 -7.41
C SER A 320 -14.07 -34.01 -7.48
N THR A 321 -14.54 -33.17 -6.56
CA THR A 321 -13.84 -31.92 -6.22
C THR A 321 -12.89 -32.15 -5.05
N LEU A 322 -11.79 -31.39 -5.04
CA LEU A 322 -10.93 -31.21 -3.88
C LEU A 322 -11.14 -29.80 -3.35
N ASP A 323 -11.73 -29.72 -2.16
CA ASP A 323 -12.03 -28.46 -1.49
C ASP A 323 -10.99 -28.24 -0.39
N LEU A 324 -10.27 -27.13 -0.42
CA LEU A 324 -9.31 -26.74 0.60
C LEU A 324 -9.49 -25.28 1.01
N GLU A 325 -8.97 -24.93 2.18
CA GLU A 325 -8.98 -23.57 2.70
C GLU A 325 -7.56 -23.16 3.12
N VAL A 326 -7.13 -21.99 2.68
CA VAL A 326 -5.83 -21.41 3.01
C VAL A 326 -6.05 -20.24 3.96
N ARG A 327 -5.43 -20.31 5.14
CA ARG A 327 -5.37 -19.21 6.10
C ARG A 327 -4.15 -18.33 5.83
N VAL A 328 -4.36 -17.02 5.78
CA VAL A 328 -3.27 -16.02 5.82
C VAL A 328 -3.44 -15.15 7.06
N THR A 329 -2.46 -15.18 7.97
CA THR A 329 -2.50 -14.42 9.23
C THR A 329 -1.55 -13.24 9.17
N ASN A 330 -2.05 -12.04 9.49
CA ASN A 330 -1.28 -10.81 9.58
C ASN A 330 -0.50 -10.76 10.90
N MET A 331 0.82 -10.60 10.79
CA MET A 331 1.72 -10.49 11.95
C MET A 331 2.17 -9.05 12.22
N SER A 332 1.70 -8.09 11.42
CA SER A 332 2.01 -6.67 11.54
C SER A 332 1.00 -5.92 12.41
N GLY A 333 1.42 -4.74 12.89
CA GLY A 333 0.58 -3.86 13.72
C GLY A 333 -0.46 -3.07 12.94
N HIS A 334 -0.39 -3.04 11.61
CA HIS A 334 -1.29 -2.31 10.71
C HIS A 334 -1.92 -3.30 9.71
N LYS A 335 -2.68 -2.83 8.72
CA LYS A 335 -3.20 -3.74 7.70
C LYS A 335 -2.08 -4.37 6.88
N LEU A 336 -2.34 -5.55 6.32
CA LEU A 336 -1.41 -6.26 5.44
C LEU A 336 -1.96 -6.33 4.00
N PRO A 337 -1.25 -5.72 3.02
CA PRO A 337 -0.16 -4.74 3.15
C PRO A 337 -0.67 -3.29 3.38
N THR A 338 -0.07 -2.51 4.28
CA THR A 338 -0.43 -1.10 4.52
C THR A 338 0.19 -0.13 3.49
N GLY A 339 -0.13 1.16 3.59
CA GLY A 339 0.52 2.27 2.87
C GLY A 339 -0.13 2.61 1.52
N TYR A 340 0.69 3.04 0.56
CA TYR A 340 0.26 3.51 -0.76
C TYR A 340 -0.59 2.46 -1.51
N PRO A 341 -1.85 2.77 -1.87
CA PRO A 341 -2.80 1.80 -2.43
C PRO A 341 -2.60 1.52 -3.93
N GLU A 342 -2.07 2.46 -4.72
CA GLU A 342 -2.01 2.28 -6.18
C GLU A 342 -0.90 1.31 -6.57
N GLY A 343 -1.28 0.21 -7.21
CA GLY A 343 -0.37 -0.81 -7.73
C GLY A 343 0.28 -1.72 -6.68
N ARG A 344 0.25 -1.36 -5.38
CA ARG A 344 0.70 -2.25 -4.29
C ARG A 344 -0.31 -3.35 -4.07
N ARG A 345 0.13 -4.60 -4.14
CA ARG A 345 -0.75 -5.75 -3.96
C ARG A 345 -0.04 -6.95 -3.36
N MET A 346 -0.80 -7.76 -2.62
CA MET A 346 -0.39 -9.08 -2.17
C MET A 346 -1.47 -10.09 -2.60
N TRP A 347 -1.12 -11.33 -2.93
CA TRP A 347 -2.12 -12.35 -3.29
C TRP A 347 -1.61 -13.76 -3.04
N LEU A 348 -2.54 -14.71 -3.01
CA LEU A 348 -2.22 -16.14 -3.00
C LEU A 348 -2.09 -16.66 -4.43
N GLU A 349 -0.94 -17.26 -4.74
CA GLU A 349 -0.80 -18.19 -5.85
C GLU A 349 -1.03 -19.62 -5.34
N VAL A 350 -1.94 -20.35 -5.99
CA VAL A 350 -2.24 -21.75 -5.67
C VAL A 350 -2.05 -22.60 -6.92
N ALA A 351 -1.21 -23.63 -6.80
CA ALA A 351 -0.98 -24.61 -7.85
C ALA A 351 -1.21 -26.02 -7.30
N ILE A 352 -2.06 -26.79 -7.96
CA ILE A 352 -2.28 -28.21 -7.68
C ILE A 352 -1.83 -29.00 -8.91
N THR A 353 -0.86 -29.89 -8.74
CA THR A 353 -0.31 -30.70 -9.83
C THR A 353 -0.38 -32.18 -9.47
N ASP A 354 -0.62 -33.04 -10.46
CA ASP A 354 -0.50 -34.49 -10.27
C ASP A 354 0.97 -34.96 -10.34
N ALA A 355 1.22 -36.24 -10.08
CA ALA A 355 2.57 -36.81 -10.05
C ALA A 355 3.30 -36.82 -11.41
N THR A 356 2.59 -36.50 -12.51
CA THR A 356 3.22 -36.31 -13.84
C THR A 356 3.59 -34.85 -14.11
N GLY A 357 3.25 -33.94 -13.19
CA GLY A 357 3.42 -32.50 -13.34
C GLY A 357 2.27 -31.82 -14.11
N ARG A 358 1.16 -32.51 -14.34
CA ARG A 358 -0.01 -31.91 -15.00
C ARG A 358 -0.76 -31.03 -14.00
N ALA A 359 -1.02 -29.78 -14.38
CA ALA A 359 -1.82 -28.86 -13.61
C ALA A 359 -3.29 -29.33 -13.50
N VAL A 360 -3.83 -29.28 -12.29
CA VAL A 360 -5.22 -29.56 -11.93
C VAL A 360 -5.94 -28.27 -11.55
N LEU A 361 -5.26 -27.39 -10.81
CA LEU A 361 -5.71 -26.03 -10.52
C LEU A 361 -4.49 -25.10 -10.58
N GLU A 362 -4.68 -23.94 -11.19
CA GLU A 362 -3.79 -22.79 -11.12
C GLU A 362 -4.63 -21.56 -10.83
N SER A 363 -4.28 -20.82 -9.79
CA SER A 363 -4.94 -19.57 -9.40
C SER A 363 -3.90 -18.55 -9.01
N GLY A 364 -4.04 -17.32 -9.50
CA GLY A 364 -3.14 -16.21 -9.22
C GLY A 364 -1.70 -16.41 -9.69
N THR A 365 -1.43 -17.33 -10.62
CA THR A 365 -0.07 -17.61 -11.12
C THR A 365 0.56 -16.35 -11.71
N TRP A 366 1.81 -16.06 -11.34
CA TRP A 366 2.57 -14.97 -11.93
C TRP A 366 3.12 -15.36 -13.31
N ASP A 367 2.85 -14.53 -14.33
CA ASP A 367 3.42 -14.63 -15.66
C ASP A 367 4.47 -13.54 -15.87
N GLU A 368 5.73 -13.95 -15.92
CA GLU A 368 6.86 -13.04 -16.13
C GLU A 368 6.81 -12.34 -17.49
N SER A 369 6.28 -13.01 -18.52
CA SER A 369 6.30 -12.50 -19.91
C SER A 369 5.38 -11.30 -20.09
N THR A 370 4.23 -11.33 -19.42
CA THR A 370 3.26 -10.23 -19.37
C THR A 370 3.43 -9.34 -18.14
N SER A 371 4.27 -9.75 -17.18
CA SER A 371 4.48 -9.08 -15.90
C SER A 371 3.15 -8.82 -15.18
N SER A 372 2.30 -9.84 -15.18
CA SER A 372 0.96 -9.83 -14.62
C SER A 372 0.66 -11.15 -13.90
N ARG A 373 -0.32 -11.13 -13.00
CA ARG A 373 -0.85 -12.36 -12.40
C ARG A 373 -2.07 -12.83 -13.19
N LEU A 374 -2.35 -14.13 -13.11
CA LEU A 374 -3.59 -14.69 -13.61
C LEU A 374 -4.78 -14.09 -12.84
N GLU A 375 -5.71 -13.48 -13.57
CA GLU A 375 -6.97 -12.95 -13.02
C GLU A 375 -8.08 -14.00 -13.22
N ASP A 376 -8.13 -14.99 -12.32
CA ASP A 376 -9.13 -16.06 -12.30
C ASP A 376 -10.20 -15.88 -11.21
N GLU A 377 -11.27 -16.66 -11.26
CA GLU A 377 -12.40 -16.56 -10.32
C GLU A 377 -12.04 -16.89 -8.86
N GLN A 378 -10.96 -17.64 -8.64
CA GLN A 378 -10.49 -18.03 -7.29
C GLN A 378 -9.32 -17.16 -6.80
N LEU A 379 -8.93 -16.13 -7.56
CA LEU A 379 -7.86 -15.21 -7.18
C LEU A 379 -8.17 -14.59 -5.81
N ARG A 380 -7.25 -14.79 -4.87
CA ARG A 380 -7.31 -14.15 -3.55
C ARG A 380 -6.27 -13.06 -3.44
N ALA A 381 -6.65 -11.84 -3.82
CA ALA A 381 -5.83 -10.64 -3.66
C ALA A 381 -6.16 -9.87 -2.36
N TYR A 382 -5.16 -9.16 -1.84
CA TYR A 382 -5.17 -8.26 -0.70
C TYR A 382 -4.60 -6.91 -1.18
N GLU A 383 -5.50 -5.98 -1.46
CA GLU A 383 -5.21 -4.66 -2.02
C GLU A 383 -6.33 -3.68 -1.66
N ALA A 384 -6.01 -2.38 -1.68
CA ALA A 384 -6.98 -1.30 -1.61
C ALA A 384 -7.10 -0.65 -2.99
N ARG A 385 -8.33 -0.33 -3.38
CA ARG A 385 -8.62 0.42 -4.60
C ARG A 385 -9.42 1.65 -4.22
N HIS A 386 -8.83 2.80 -4.48
CA HIS A 386 -9.50 4.08 -4.33
C HIS A 386 -10.00 4.55 -5.70
N GLY A 387 -10.93 5.49 -5.69
CA GLY A 387 -11.55 5.97 -6.90
C GLY A 387 -12.24 7.31 -6.76
N VAL A 388 -12.82 7.73 -7.87
CA VAL A 388 -13.62 8.96 -7.98
C VAL A 388 -15.07 8.57 -8.19
N ARG A 389 -15.94 8.93 -7.26
CA ARG A 389 -17.38 8.60 -7.27
C ARG A 389 -17.63 7.11 -7.48
N GLY A 390 -16.93 6.28 -6.71
CA GLY A 390 -17.04 4.82 -6.77
C GLY A 390 -16.30 4.14 -7.93
N GLU A 391 -15.76 4.89 -8.89
CA GLU A 391 -15.03 4.31 -10.02
C GLU A 391 -13.52 4.27 -9.73
N PRO A 392 -12.89 3.08 -9.67
CA PRO A 392 -11.48 2.96 -9.32
C PRO A 392 -10.58 3.55 -10.41
N GLY A 393 -9.50 4.21 -10.00
CA GLY A 393 -8.53 4.80 -10.93
C GLY A 393 -7.19 5.16 -10.27
N PRO A 394 -6.14 5.38 -11.08
CA PRO A 394 -4.78 5.65 -10.60
C PRO A 394 -4.48 7.15 -10.41
N HIS A 395 -5.51 7.99 -10.29
CA HIS A 395 -5.36 9.43 -10.10
C HIS A 395 -5.38 9.77 -8.61
N PHE A 396 -4.22 9.60 -7.97
CA PHE A 396 -4.08 9.57 -6.51
C PHE A 396 -4.76 10.74 -5.79
N ILE A 397 -4.50 11.97 -6.23
CA ILE A 397 -5.00 13.20 -5.59
C ILE A 397 -6.48 13.48 -5.86
N LEU A 398 -7.10 12.79 -6.83
CA LEU A 398 -8.51 12.97 -7.17
C LEU A 398 -9.42 12.02 -6.39
N ASN A 399 -8.87 10.98 -5.78
CA ASN A 399 -9.63 9.96 -5.07
C ASN A 399 -10.51 10.56 -3.96
N ASP A 400 -11.80 10.22 -4.00
CA ASP A 400 -12.82 10.63 -3.03
C ASP A 400 -13.55 9.44 -2.38
N THR A 401 -13.35 8.22 -2.89
CA THR A 401 -14.07 7.01 -2.47
C THR A 401 -13.10 5.84 -2.25
N ILE A 402 -13.29 5.07 -1.16
CA ILE A 402 -12.65 3.76 -0.99
C ILE A 402 -13.56 2.73 -1.67
N VAL A 403 -13.20 2.31 -2.89
CA VAL A 403 -14.01 1.38 -3.70
C VAL A 403 -13.90 -0.04 -3.15
N SER A 404 -12.69 -0.44 -2.75
CA SER A 404 -12.48 -1.70 -2.05
C SER A 404 -11.24 -1.62 -1.16
N ASP A 405 -11.26 -2.36 -0.07
CA ASP A 405 -10.11 -2.56 0.80
C ASP A 405 -10.17 -3.98 1.36
N THR A 406 -9.45 -4.87 0.69
CA THR A 406 -9.42 -6.31 0.98
C THR A 406 -8.21 -6.70 1.83
N ARG A 407 -7.47 -5.72 2.35
CA ARG A 407 -6.25 -5.94 3.14
C ARG A 407 -6.59 -6.52 4.51
N ILE A 408 -5.72 -7.38 5.02
CA ILE A 408 -5.98 -8.13 6.27
C ILE A 408 -5.77 -7.20 7.47
N PRO A 409 -6.76 -7.05 8.39
CA PRO A 409 -6.60 -6.27 9.62
C PRO A 409 -5.47 -6.78 10.53
N PRO A 410 -4.92 -5.95 11.42
CA PRO A 410 -4.00 -6.40 12.46
C PRO A 410 -4.74 -7.11 13.61
N ARG A 411 -3.98 -7.75 14.50
CA ARG A 411 -4.50 -8.35 15.73
C ARG A 411 -5.18 -7.31 16.62
N GLY A 412 -6.36 -7.64 17.12
CA GLY A 412 -7.15 -6.80 18.03
C GLY A 412 -7.66 -5.52 17.39
N PHE A 413 -7.82 -5.51 16.06
CA PHE A 413 -8.25 -4.32 15.33
C PHE A 413 -9.64 -3.85 15.75
N ALA A 414 -9.71 -2.61 16.23
CA ALA A 414 -10.91 -1.96 16.75
C ALA A 414 -11.04 -0.54 16.17
N PRO A 415 -11.42 -0.41 14.88
CA PRO A 415 -11.57 0.88 14.21
C PRO A 415 -12.81 1.64 14.69
N GLU A 416 -12.74 2.97 14.64
CA GLU A 416 -13.87 3.86 14.89
C GLU A 416 -14.49 4.37 13.58
N ASP A 417 -15.80 4.62 13.61
CA ASP A 417 -16.50 5.24 12.48
C ASP A 417 -15.85 6.59 12.14
N GLY A 418 -15.44 6.75 10.87
CA GLY A 418 -14.76 7.95 10.40
C GLY A 418 -13.24 7.83 10.27
N ASP A 419 -12.61 6.78 10.83
CA ASP A 419 -11.16 6.57 10.71
C ASP A 419 -10.72 6.30 9.25
N GLY A 420 -11.62 5.81 8.39
CA GLY A 420 -11.30 5.43 7.01
C GLY A 420 -10.51 4.12 6.92
N VAL A 421 -10.55 3.29 7.96
CA VAL A 421 -9.75 2.05 8.04
C VAL A 421 -10.58 0.77 8.10
N HIS A 422 -11.90 0.84 7.95
CA HIS A 422 -12.72 -0.37 7.84
C HIS A 422 -12.40 -1.11 6.53
N PRO A 423 -12.26 -2.45 6.52
CA PRO A 423 -12.23 -3.22 5.27
C PRO A 423 -13.50 -3.00 4.45
N VAL A 424 -13.36 -2.96 3.12
CA VAL A 424 -14.47 -2.79 2.17
C VAL A 424 -14.44 -3.93 1.15
N GLY A 425 -15.54 -4.67 1.03
CA GLY A 425 -15.66 -5.80 0.10
C GLY A 425 -15.12 -7.15 0.63
N ARG A 426 -14.56 -7.21 1.85
CA ARG A 426 -14.20 -8.47 2.50
C ARG A 426 -14.60 -8.50 3.97
N ASP A 427 -15.29 -9.57 4.37
CA ASP A 427 -15.72 -9.76 5.75
C ASP A 427 -14.58 -10.35 6.60
N TYR A 428 -14.18 -9.57 7.60
CA TYR A 428 -13.22 -9.95 8.63
C TYR A 428 -13.87 -10.03 10.03
N GLY A 429 -15.19 -9.88 10.16
CA GLY A 429 -15.86 -9.78 11.45
C GLY A 429 -15.71 -11.04 12.31
N ASP A 430 -15.20 -10.92 13.53
CA ASP A 430 -14.89 -12.05 14.43
C ASP A 430 -16.11 -12.68 15.13
N ARG A 431 -17.33 -12.21 14.82
CA ARG A 431 -18.61 -12.56 15.48
C ARG A 431 -18.75 -12.11 16.93
N ALA A 432 -17.71 -11.52 17.53
CA ALA A 432 -17.72 -10.84 18.83
C ALA A 432 -17.83 -9.32 18.70
N GLY A 433 -17.87 -8.80 17.46
CA GLY A 433 -17.99 -7.36 17.16
C GLY A 433 -16.66 -6.69 16.82
N GLY A 434 -15.57 -7.45 16.74
CA GLY A 434 -14.26 -7.00 16.27
C GLY A 434 -13.89 -7.61 14.92
N TYR A 435 -12.59 -7.56 14.60
CA TYR A 435 -12.02 -8.04 13.35
C TYR A 435 -11.01 -9.17 13.59
N ARG A 436 -11.04 -10.18 12.72
CA ARG A 436 -10.01 -11.20 12.60
C ARG A 436 -8.75 -10.58 11.98
N ASP A 437 -7.61 -11.03 12.46
CA ASP A 437 -6.26 -10.73 11.96
C ASP A 437 -5.82 -11.65 10.82
N HIS A 438 -6.76 -12.39 10.25
CA HIS A 438 -6.48 -13.37 9.22
C HIS A 438 -7.63 -13.46 8.24
N ASP A 439 -7.28 -13.90 7.04
CA ASP A 439 -8.23 -14.34 6.02
C ASP A 439 -8.22 -15.86 5.90
N VAL A 440 -9.34 -16.43 5.46
CA VAL A 440 -9.48 -17.84 5.08
C VAL A 440 -10.04 -17.89 3.67
N ALA A 441 -9.20 -18.31 2.73
CA ALA A 441 -9.49 -18.35 1.30
C ALA A 441 -9.88 -19.77 0.87
N PRO A 442 -11.11 -19.99 0.37
CA PRO A 442 -11.51 -21.29 -0.16
C PRO A 442 -10.98 -21.50 -1.58
N TYR A 443 -10.57 -22.73 -1.88
CA TYR A 443 -10.22 -23.19 -3.22
C TYR A 443 -10.90 -24.52 -3.53
N VAL A 444 -11.41 -24.64 -4.74
CA VAL A 444 -12.08 -25.83 -5.27
C VAL A 444 -11.37 -26.23 -6.55
N ALA A 445 -10.88 -27.46 -6.60
CA ALA A 445 -10.29 -28.05 -7.79
C ALA A 445 -11.13 -29.23 -8.28
N ALA A 446 -11.62 -29.17 -9.52
CA ALA A 446 -12.25 -30.31 -10.15
C ALA A 446 -11.17 -31.32 -10.56
N LEU A 447 -11.26 -32.55 -10.06
CA LEU A 447 -10.25 -33.59 -10.28
C LEU A 447 -10.64 -34.46 -11.49
N PRO A 448 -9.79 -34.53 -12.54
CA PRO A 448 -10.04 -35.45 -13.64
C PRO A 448 -9.98 -36.92 -13.22
N CYS A 449 -10.62 -37.81 -13.98
CA CYS A 449 -10.57 -39.25 -13.72
C CYS A 449 -9.15 -39.81 -13.82
N GLU A 450 -8.36 -39.26 -14.73
CA GLU A 450 -6.99 -39.65 -15.06
C GLU A 450 -5.91 -38.98 -14.19
N ILE A 451 -6.23 -38.50 -12.97
CA ILE A 451 -5.20 -38.03 -12.03
C ILE A 451 -4.21 -39.16 -11.70
N ALA A 452 -2.93 -38.83 -11.76
CA ALA A 452 -1.84 -39.78 -11.56
C ALA A 452 -1.13 -39.52 -10.23
N GLY A 453 -1.03 -40.56 -9.40
CA GLY A 453 -0.28 -40.50 -8.14
C GLY A 453 -0.81 -39.44 -7.16
N PRO A 454 -0.06 -39.10 -6.10
CA PRO A 454 -0.44 -38.04 -5.18
C PRO A 454 -0.50 -36.67 -5.88
N LEU A 455 -1.40 -35.81 -5.43
CA LEU A 455 -1.46 -34.41 -5.83
C LEU A 455 -0.52 -33.60 -4.95
N THR A 456 0.34 -32.78 -5.55
CA THR A 456 1.15 -31.79 -4.84
C THR A 456 0.41 -30.45 -4.88
N ILE A 457 0.12 -29.91 -3.69
CA ILE A 457 -0.53 -28.61 -3.52
C ILE A 457 0.50 -27.63 -3.01
N ARG A 458 0.82 -26.62 -3.82
CA ARG A 458 1.74 -25.54 -3.47
C ARG A 458 0.97 -24.23 -3.37
N VAL A 459 1.16 -23.53 -2.25
CA VAL A 459 0.54 -22.23 -1.99
C VAL A 459 1.63 -21.23 -1.66
N ARG A 460 1.67 -20.12 -2.40
CA ARG A 460 2.59 -19.00 -2.18
C ARG A 460 1.81 -17.74 -1.87
N LEU A 461 2.19 -17.03 -0.81
CA LEU A 461 1.78 -15.64 -0.64
C LEU A 461 2.81 -14.74 -1.32
N LEU A 462 2.38 -14.00 -2.32
CA LEU A 462 3.22 -13.14 -3.15
C LEU A 462 2.95 -11.68 -2.82
N GLN A 463 4.00 -10.86 -2.70
CA GLN A 463 3.91 -9.41 -2.60
C GLN A 463 4.51 -8.78 -3.84
N GLN A 464 3.84 -7.77 -4.40
CA GLN A 464 4.37 -6.92 -5.46
C GLN A 464 4.41 -5.47 -4.99
N THR A 465 5.58 -4.83 -5.16
CA THR A 465 5.80 -3.43 -4.77
C THR A 465 4.95 -2.49 -5.61
N ILE A 466 4.95 -2.68 -6.93
CA ILE A 466 4.15 -1.91 -7.86
C ILE A 466 3.73 -2.75 -9.06
N SER A 467 2.49 -2.60 -9.50
CA SER A 467 1.92 -3.28 -10.66
C SER A 467 2.40 -2.67 -11.98
N ARG A 468 2.47 -3.49 -13.03
CA ARG A 468 2.70 -3.04 -14.42
C ARG A 468 1.70 -1.95 -14.83
N GLU A 469 0.42 -2.14 -14.50
CA GLU A 469 -0.67 -1.23 -14.89
C GLU A 469 -0.42 0.21 -14.40
N HIS A 470 0.06 0.36 -13.17
CA HIS A 470 0.38 1.68 -12.62
C HIS A 470 1.64 2.30 -13.24
N VAL A 471 2.69 1.50 -13.50
CA VAL A 471 3.91 2.00 -14.17
C VAL A 471 3.60 2.44 -15.60
N GLU A 472 2.77 1.69 -16.33
CA GLU A 472 2.31 2.07 -17.68
C GLU A 472 1.45 3.33 -17.64
N PHE A 473 0.55 3.47 -16.67
CA PHE A 473 -0.22 4.70 -16.46
C PHE A 473 0.69 5.94 -16.28
N LEU A 474 1.70 5.84 -15.41
CA LEU A 474 2.64 6.94 -15.17
C LEU A 474 3.50 7.25 -16.40
N ARG A 475 3.90 6.25 -17.18
CA ARG A 475 4.59 6.42 -18.47
C ARG A 475 3.71 7.15 -19.50
N ASP A 476 2.43 6.80 -19.52
CA ASP A 476 1.47 7.29 -20.51
C ASP A 476 0.95 8.70 -20.17
N ASP A 477 1.33 9.28 -19.03
CA ASP A 477 1.07 10.68 -18.74
C ASP A 477 1.70 11.59 -19.81
N GLN A 478 0.87 12.46 -20.39
CA GLN A 478 1.27 13.44 -21.39
C GLN A 478 0.96 14.87 -20.93
N SER A 479 0.61 15.06 -19.66
CA SER A 479 0.16 16.35 -19.12
C SER A 479 1.24 17.44 -19.21
N THR A 480 2.50 17.10 -18.94
CA THR A 480 3.64 18.02 -18.95
C THR A 480 4.89 17.36 -19.55
N SER A 481 5.85 18.16 -20.03
CA SER A 481 7.13 17.62 -20.52
C SER A 481 7.94 16.96 -19.40
N LEU A 482 7.86 17.50 -18.17
CA LEU A 482 8.54 16.94 -17.00
C LEU A 482 7.93 15.60 -16.59
N GLY A 483 6.59 15.48 -16.62
CA GLY A 483 5.87 14.22 -16.38
C GLY A 483 6.24 13.15 -17.41
N GLN A 484 6.27 13.52 -18.71
CA GLN A 484 6.70 12.61 -19.78
C GLN A 484 8.13 12.07 -19.56
N GLU A 485 9.07 12.94 -19.16
CA GLU A 485 10.45 12.54 -18.86
C GLU A 485 10.49 11.57 -17.67
N ARG A 486 9.87 11.95 -16.55
CA ARG A 486 9.87 11.14 -15.31
C ARG A 486 9.18 9.79 -15.51
N GLY A 487 8.05 9.76 -16.21
CA GLY A 487 7.34 8.53 -16.56
C GLY A 487 8.18 7.61 -17.46
N ALA A 488 8.88 8.17 -18.45
CA ALA A 488 9.80 7.41 -19.30
C ALA A 488 11.00 6.87 -18.52
N THR A 489 11.60 7.66 -17.63
CA THR A 489 12.70 7.23 -16.74
C THR A 489 12.26 6.09 -15.84
N LEU A 490 11.10 6.20 -15.19
CA LEU A 490 10.54 5.14 -14.36
C LEU A 490 10.31 3.86 -15.16
N TYR A 491 9.73 3.96 -16.36
CA TYR A 491 9.45 2.81 -17.21
C TYR A 491 10.73 2.09 -17.69
N ASP A 492 11.75 2.84 -18.14
CA ASP A 492 13.04 2.25 -18.53
C ASP A 492 13.71 1.54 -17.35
N ALA A 493 13.69 2.16 -16.17
CA ALA A 493 14.21 1.55 -14.96
C ALA A 493 13.44 0.26 -14.62
N TRP A 494 12.11 0.27 -14.70
CA TRP A 494 11.25 -0.89 -14.45
C TRP A 494 11.58 -2.06 -15.39
N GLU A 495 11.72 -1.82 -16.70
CA GLU A 495 12.12 -2.84 -17.67
C GLU A 495 13.49 -3.46 -17.34
N ARG A 496 14.45 -2.63 -16.92
CA ARG A 496 15.84 -3.05 -16.67
C ARG A 496 16.08 -3.67 -15.31
N THR A 497 15.13 -3.57 -14.39
CA THR A 497 15.23 -4.05 -12.99
C THR A 497 14.23 -5.16 -12.69
N GLY A 498 13.89 -5.97 -13.69
CA GLY A 498 13.04 -7.15 -13.48
C GLY A 498 11.57 -6.84 -13.25
N ARG A 499 11.11 -5.67 -13.71
CA ARG A 499 9.68 -5.33 -13.84
C ARG A 499 8.89 -5.46 -12.53
N ALA A 500 9.53 -5.16 -11.41
CA ALA A 500 8.93 -5.29 -10.07
C ALA A 500 8.24 -6.65 -9.87
N ALA A 501 8.87 -7.74 -10.32
CA ALA A 501 8.34 -9.09 -10.12
C ALA A 501 8.06 -9.35 -8.63
N PRO A 502 6.99 -10.09 -8.30
CA PRO A 502 6.61 -10.32 -6.93
C PRO A 502 7.62 -11.17 -6.18
N VAL A 503 7.72 -10.92 -4.87
CA VAL A 503 8.53 -11.72 -3.95
C VAL A 503 7.66 -12.68 -3.15
N VAL A 504 8.19 -13.87 -2.89
CA VAL A 504 7.53 -14.86 -2.04
C VAL A 504 7.65 -14.43 -0.58
N VAL A 505 6.52 -14.11 0.03
CA VAL A 505 6.39 -13.76 1.45
C VAL A 505 6.45 -15.04 2.29
N ASN A 506 5.67 -16.04 1.91
CA ASN A 506 5.58 -17.34 2.59
C ASN A 506 5.14 -18.42 1.57
N GLU A 507 5.54 -19.66 1.78
CA GLU A 507 5.20 -20.79 0.92
C GLU A 507 4.96 -22.05 1.77
N ILE A 508 3.87 -22.75 1.48
CA ILE A 508 3.57 -24.08 2.02
C ILE A 508 3.32 -25.05 0.86
N THR A 509 3.78 -26.29 1.04
CA THR A 509 3.55 -27.38 0.09
C THR A 509 3.11 -28.62 0.84
N GLN A 510 2.09 -29.31 0.34
CA GLN A 510 1.60 -30.57 0.91
C GLN A 510 1.19 -31.53 -0.20
N ASP A 511 1.57 -32.79 -0.04
CA ASP A 511 1.08 -33.88 -0.89
C ASP A 511 -0.21 -34.46 -0.32
N VAL A 512 -1.20 -34.66 -1.18
CA VAL A 512 -2.47 -35.33 -0.87
C VAL A 512 -2.52 -36.65 -1.65
N PRO A 513 -2.61 -37.80 -0.97
CA PRO A 513 -2.71 -39.09 -1.65
C PRO A 513 -4.02 -39.19 -2.43
N VAL A 514 -3.95 -39.80 -3.61
CA VAL A 514 -5.15 -40.14 -4.37
C VAL A 514 -5.66 -41.49 -3.91
N SER A 515 -6.94 -41.59 -3.55
CA SER A 515 -7.55 -42.84 -3.12
C SER A 515 -7.64 -43.83 -4.29
N GLU A 516 -7.45 -45.12 -4.02
CA GLU A 516 -7.76 -46.14 -5.00
C GLU A 516 -9.29 -46.18 -5.19
N ALA A 517 -9.76 -46.23 -6.44
CA ALA A 517 -11.18 -46.31 -6.75
C ALA A 517 -11.78 -47.64 -6.27
N GLU A 518 -12.13 -47.75 -4.99
CA GLU A 518 -12.79 -48.92 -4.44
C GLU A 518 -14.31 -48.91 -4.77
N GLY A 519 -14.67 -49.52 -5.91
CA GLY A 519 -16.00 -50.09 -6.13
C GLY A 519 -16.97 -49.34 -7.06
N ALA A 520 -17.39 -50.04 -8.12
CA ALA A 520 -18.60 -49.86 -8.95
C ALA A 520 -18.95 -48.46 -9.51
N GLY A 521 -18.01 -47.51 -9.51
CA GLY A 521 -18.12 -46.24 -10.22
C GLY A 521 -16.74 -45.76 -10.64
N ALA A 522 -16.04 -46.55 -11.46
CA ALA A 522 -14.80 -46.09 -12.07
C ALA A 522 -15.12 -44.77 -12.79
N CYS A 523 -14.45 -43.69 -12.39
CA CYS A 523 -14.53 -42.41 -13.07
C CYS A 523 -14.23 -42.69 -14.55
N VAL A 524 -15.24 -42.54 -15.40
CA VAL A 524 -15.11 -42.79 -16.85
C VAL A 524 -14.60 -41.48 -17.44
N PRO A 525 -13.38 -41.43 -18.01
CA PRO A 525 -12.91 -40.26 -18.73
C PRO A 525 -13.95 -39.89 -19.79
N ASP A 526 -14.32 -38.62 -19.91
CA ASP A 526 -15.29 -38.16 -20.91
C ASP A 526 -14.92 -38.76 -22.27
N GLY A 527 -15.80 -39.63 -22.76
CA GLY A 527 -15.50 -40.52 -23.87
C GLY A 527 -15.15 -39.71 -25.12
N GLY A 528 -13.86 -39.68 -25.45
CA GLY A 528 -13.40 -39.33 -26.77
C GLY A 528 -14.17 -40.17 -27.79
N THR A 529 -14.75 -39.52 -28.80
CA THR A 529 -15.39 -40.20 -29.92
C THR A 529 -14.38 -41.15 -30.57
N GLY A 530 -14.45 -42.42 -30.21
CA GLY A 530 -13.71 -43.48 -30.89
C GLY A 530 -14.13 -43.56 -32.37
N PRO A 531 -13.27 -44.04 -33.28
CA PRO A 531 -13.48 -43.96 -34.72
C PRO A 531 -14.57 -44.90 -35.27
N ASP A 532 -15.30 -45.60 -34.41
CA ASP A 532 -16.24 -46.62 -34.83
C ASP A 532 -17.67 -46.12 -34.68
N GLY A 533 -18.22 -45.62 -35.78
CA GLY A 533 -19.64 -45.29 -35.92
C GLY A 533 -20.52 -46.49 -35.62
N GLY A 534 -21.04 -46.56 -34.39
CA GLY A 534 -21.98 -47.57 -33.93
C GLY A 534 -23.22 -46.92 -33.34
N ARG A 535 -24.34 -47.01 -34.06
CA ARG A 535 -25.68 -46.62 -33.59
C ARG A 535 -26.04 -47.42 -32.33
N GLY A 536 -26.36 -46.73 -31.24
CA GLY A 536 -27.09 -47.27 -30.09
C GLY A 536 -28.42 -46.54 -29.94
N ASP A 537 -29.51 -47.22 -30.31
CA ASP A 537 -30.89 -46.79 -30.06
C ASP A 537 -31.32 -47.11 -28.61
N GLY A 538 -32.16 -46.24 -28.04
CA GLY A 538 -33.03 -46.52 -26.87
C GLY A 538 -32.49 -45.97 -25.53
N CYS A 539 -33.18 -45.16 -24.74
CA CYS A 539 -34.61 -44.92 -24.60
C CYS A 539 -34.88 -43.52 -24.01
N CYS A 540 -36.03 -42.95 -24.41
CA CYS A 540 -36.81 -41.85 -23.81
C CYS A 540 -37.12 -40.72 -24.80
N SER A 541 -37.96 -41.02 -25.79
CA SER A 541 -38.75 -40.00 -26.48
C SER A 541 -40.21 -40.45 -26.57
N VAL A 542 -41.07 -39.72 -25.86
CA VAL A 542 -42.53 -39.80 -25.99
C VAL A 542 -42.92 -38.82 -27.10
N SER A 543 -43.57 -39.32 -28.15
CA SER A 543 -44.11 -38.51 -29.25
C SER A 543 -45.55 -38.05 -28.98
N PRO A 544 -46.04 -37.00 -29.67
CA PRO A 544 -47.18 -36.19 -29.25
C PRO A 544 -48.51 -36.60 -29.91
N GLY A 545 -49.62 -36.31 -29.23
CA GLY A 545 -50.98 -36.37 -29.77
C GLY A 545 -51.52 -34.96 -30.03
N ALA A 546 -52.09 -34.78 -31.23
CA ALA A 546 -52.64 -33.54 -31.76
C ALA A 546 -53.98 -33.13 -31.11
N ASP A 547 -54.24 -31.82 -31.05
CA ASP A 547 -55.51 -31.25 -31.51
C ASP A 547 -55.44 -29.72 -31.72
N ALA A 548 -56.25 -29.25 -32.65
CA ALA A 548 -56.17 -27.97 -33.35
C ALA A 548 -56.78 -26.76 -32.61
N GLY A 549 -56.28 -25.55 -32.91
CA GLY A 549 -56.97 -24.29 -32.60
C GLY A 549 -56.20 -23.06 -33.11
N HIS A 550 -56.76 -22.37 -34.11
CA HIS A 550 -56.21 -21.19 -34.77
C HIS A 550 -56.22 -19.93 -33.87
N GLY A 551 -55.24 -19.03 -34.05
CA GLY A 551 -55.35 -17.64 -33.60
C GLY A 551 -54.04 -16.86 -33.67
N TRP A 552 -53.89 -15.98 -34.67
CA TRP A 552 -52.77 -15.06 -34.81
C TRP A 552 -52.85 -13.89 -33.81
N VAL A 553 -51.69 -13.22 -33.65
CA VAL A 553 -51.45 -11.78 -33.38
C VAL A 553 -50.98 -11.39 -31.96
N THR A 554 -49.78 -10.76 -31.97
CA THR A 554 -49.24 -9.64 -31.16
C THR A 554 -48.42 -9.89 -29.90
N PHE A 555 -47.14 -9.51 -30.01
CA PHE A 555 -46.23 -9.11 -28.93
C PHE A 555 -46.75 -7.90 -28.15
N VAL A 556 -46.74 -7.97 -26.81
CA VAL A 556 -46.68 -6.80 -25.93
C VAL A 556 -45.78 -7.12 -24.74
N LEU A 557 -44.67 -6.37 -24.63
CA LEU A 557 -43.80 -6.25 -23.47
C LEU A 557 -44.56 -5.62 -22.30
N PHE A 558 -44.44 -6.18 -21.10
CA PHE A 558 -44.79 -5.48 -19.86
C PHE A 558 -43.60 -5.49 -18.90
N GLY A 559 -43.03 -4.31 -18.71
CA GLY A 559 -42.14 -3.99 -17.61
C GLY A 559 -42.92 -3.88 -16.30
N VAL A 560 -42.28 -4.31 -15.20
CA VAL A 560 -42.81 -4.16 -13.85
C VAL A 560 -42.10 -3.00 -13.18
N MET A 561 -42.80 -1.87 -13.04
CA MET A 561 -42.46 -0.80 -12.09
C MET A 561 -43.10 -1.15 -10.73
N ILE A 562 -42.30 -1.25 -9.68
CA ILE A 562 -42.78 -1.25 -8.29
C ILE A 562 -42.62 0.16 -7.73
N ALA A 563 -43.75 0.78 -7.37
CA ALA A 563 -43.85 2.11 -6.82
C ALA A 563 -43.64 2.13 -5.29
N VAL A 564 -42.82 3.09 -4.86
CA VAL A 564 -42.58 3.52 -3.47
C VAL A 564 -43.88 4.01 -2.81
N ARG A 565 -44.11 3.63 -1.55
CA ARG A 565 -45.10 4.27 -0.67
C ARG A 565 -44.45 4.71 0.63
N ALA A 566 -44.13 6.00 0.70
CA ALA A 566 -43.72 6.69 1.92
C ALA A 566 -44.87 6.75 2.94
N ARG A 567 -44.58 6.47 4.22
CA ARG A 567 -45.43 6.85 5.36
C ARG A 567 -44.64 7.72 6.32
N ARG A 568 -44.94 9.02 6.29
CA ARG A 568 -44.62 9.99 7.36
C ARG A 568 -45.48 9.67 8.60
N ALA A 569 -44.86 9.61 9.77
CA ALA A 569 -45.52 9.83 11.04
C ALA A 569 -44.73 10.86 11.85
N ARG A 570 -45.41 11.95 12.23
CA ARG A 570 -44.93 13.08 13.02
C ARG A 570 -45.84 13.20 14.23
N ARG A 571 -45.30 13.14 15.45
CA ARG A 571 -45.84 13.63 16.76
C ARG A 571 -44.99 12.99 17.86
N ARG A 572 -44.65 13.58 19.01
CA ARG A 572 -44.72 14.94 19.58
C ARG A 572 -43.95 14.84 20.92
N ARG A 573 -43.46 15.98 21.41
CA ARG A 573 -42.81 16.27 22.71
C ARG A 573 -43.42 15.60 23.95
N ASN A 574 -42.54 15.32 24.92
CA ASN A 574 -42.58 15.44 26.39
C ASN A 574 -41.37 14.58 26.85
N GLU A 575 -40.37 15.01 27.63
CA GLU A 575 -40.14 16.05 28.64
C GLU A 575 -38.72 16.61 28.51
#